data_AF-A0A7X2PLV2-F1
#
_entry.id   AF-A0A7X2PLV2-F1
#
_cell.length_a   1.000
_cell.length_b   1.000
_cell.length_c   1.000
_cell.angle_alpha   90.00
_cell.angle_beta   90.00
_cell.angle_gamma   90.00
#
_symmetry.space_group_name_H-M   'P 1'
#
loop_
_entity.id
_entity.type
_entity.pdbx_description
1 polymer ?
#
loop_
_entity_poly.entity_id
_entity_poly.type
_entity_poly.pdbx_seq_one_letter_code
_entity_poly.pdbx_strand_id
1 'polypeptide(L)' 'MAMFSGLAWIILCFELGAFLVVYPWMDGWDQNMFANWRQGWNAVWLSPWFRGAVSGIGTLNLIVALVELFRYLRYWLFE' A
#
# COMPACT_ATOMS: atom_id res chain seq x y z
N MET A 1 -17.95 -16.80 11.19
CA MET A 1 -16.97 -16.78 10.07
C MET A 1 -16.75 -15.39 9.46
N ALA A 2 -17.75 -14.50 9.38
CA ALA A 2 -17.60 -13.17 8.75
C ALA A 2 -16.63 -12.20 9.48
N MET A 3 -16.54 -12.26 10.82
CA MET A 3 -15.73 -11.31 11.61
C MET A 3 -14.21 -11.48 11.42
N PHE A 4 -13.73 -12.73 11.32
CA PHE A 4 -12.33 -13.03 10.99
C PHE A 4 -11.95 -12.57 9.58
N SER A 5 -12.88 -12.68 8.63
CA SER A 5 -12.67 -12.20 7.26
C SER A 5 -12.51 -10.68 7.19
N GLY A 6 -13.28 -9.92 7.99
CA GLY A 6 -13.18 -8.46 8.05
C GLY A 6 -11.84 -7.97 8.62
N LEU A 7 -11.39 -8.58 9.73
CA LEU A 7 -10.08 -8.24 10.31
C LEU A 7 -8.91 -8.61 9.38
N ALA A 8 -8.97 -9.77 8.73
CA ALA A 8 -7.96 -10.16 7.74
C ALA A 8 -7.91 -9.18 6.56
N TRP A 9 -9.07 -8.70 6.09
CA TRP A 9 -9.14 -7.71 5.03
C TRP A 9 -8.46 -6.39 5.43
N ILE A 10 -8.74 -5.88 6.63
CA ILE A 10 -8.15 -4.64 7.15
C ILE A 10 -6.62 -4.77 7.25
N ILE A 11 -6.14 -5.89 7.80
CA ILE A 11 -4.69 -6.15 7.93
C ILE A 11 -4.04 -6.22 6.55
N LEU A 12 -4.63 -6.93 5.60
CA LEU A 12 -4.11 -7.02 4.23
C LEU A 12 -4.06 -5.65 3.54
N CYS A 13 -5.13 -4.85 3.62
CA CYS A 13 -5.13 -3.50 3.06
C CYS A 13 -4.07 -2.61 3.72
N PHE A 14 -3.87 -2.75 5.03
CA PHE A 14 -2.84 -2.02 5.76
C PHE A 14 -1.43 -2.43 5.33
N GLU A 15 -1.12 -3.74 5.32
CA GLU A 15 0.19 -4.23 4.91
C GLU A 15 0.51 -3.89 3.46
N LEU A 16 -0.45 -4.07 2.54
CA LEU A 16 -0.28 -3.71 1.14
C LEU A 16 -0.10 -2.20 0.96
N GLY A 17 -0.87 -1.39 1.71
CA GLY A 17 -0.73 0.06 1.70
C GLY A 17 0.65 0.51 2.20
N ALA A 18 1.09 -0.02 3.34
CA ALA A 18 2.40 0.27 3.91
C ALA A 18 3.53 -0.18 2.97
N PHE A 19 3.40 -1.37 2.40
CA PHE A 19 4.37 -1.90 1.43
C PHE A 19 4.47 -0.98 0.20
N LEU A 20 3.35 -0.56 -0.39
CA LEU A 20 3.34 0.34 -1.53
C LEU A 20 3.86 1.75 -1.21
N VAL A 21 3.74 2.21 0.03
CA VAL A 21 4.32 3.48 0.46
C VAL A 21 5.83 3.38 0.64
N VAL A 22 6.33 2.31 1.27
CA VAL A 22 7.74 2.19 1.68
C VAL A 22 8.62 1.61 0.58
N TYR A 23 8.15 0.56 -0.10
CA TYR A 23 8.94 -0.20 -1.07
C TYR A 23 9.53 0.66 -2.21
N PRO A 24 8.85 1.67 -2.78
CA PRO A 24 9.41 2.52 -3.83
C PRO A 24 10.60 3.39 -3.41
N TRP A 25 10.82 3.53 -2.10
CA TRP A 25 11.92 4.33 -1.53
C TRP A 25 13.07 3.47 -1.02
N MET A 26 12.97 2.15 -1.12
CA MET A 26 14.03 1.22 -0.73
C MET A 26 14.95 0.94 -1.92
N ASP A 27 16.22 0.63 -1.62
CA ASP A 27 17.24 0.30 -2.64
C ASP A 27 16.84 -0.88 -3.54
N GLY A 28 15.98 -1.77 -3.03
CA GLY A 28 15.41 -2.89 -3.80
C GLY A 28 14.54 -2.46 -4.97
N TRP A 29 13.91 -1.27 -4.96
CA TRP A 29 13.04 -0.78 -6.04
C TRP A 29 13.77 -0.65 -7.37
N ASP A 30 15.03 -0.19 -7.31
CA ASP A 30 15.86 0.15 -8.46
C ASP A 30 16.56 -1.08 -9.06
N GLN A 31 16.76 -2.11 -8.24
CA GLN A 31 17.45 -3.34 -8.61
C GLN A 31 16.50 -4.45 -9.09
N ASN A 32 15.21 -4.15 -9.26
CA ASN A 32 14.21 -5.12 -9.68
C ASN A 32 14.26 -5.43 -11.19
N MET A 33 13.92 -6.66 -11.55
CA MET A 33 13.74 -7.08 -12.94
C MET A 33 12.70 -6.22 -13.68
N PHE A 34 11.67 -5.74 -12.96
CA PHE A 34 10.65 -4.83 -13.48
C PHE A 34 11.20 -3.46 -13.88
N ALA A 35 12.20 -2.93 -13.16
CA ALA A 35 12.82 -1.66 -13.49
C ALA A 35 13.62 -1.73 -14.81
N ASN A 36 14.10 -2.92 -15.18
CA ASN A 36 14.92 -3.18 -16.36
C ASN A 36 14.19 -3.94 -17.47
N TRP A 37 12.86 -4.05 -17.38
CA TRP A 37 12.04 -4.85 -18.30
C TRP A 37 12.18 -4.43 -19.77
N ARG A 38 12.29 -3.13 -20.04
CA ARG A 38 12.40 -2.58 -21.40
C ARG A 38 13.33 -1.38 -21.44
N GLN A 39 14.09 -1.23 -22.54
CA GLN A 39 14.86 -0.01 -22.79
C GLN A 39 13.96 1.23 -22.69
N GLY A 40 14.37 2.20 -21.87
CA GLY A 40 13.62 3.43 -21.60
C GLY A 40 12.58 3.36 -20.47
N TRP A 41 12.12 2.17 -20.07
CA TRP A 41 11.17 2.00 -18.95
C TRP A 41 11.79 2.41 -17.62
N ASN A 42 13.10 2.14 -17.46
CA ASN A 42 13.86 2.50 -16.28
C ASN A 42 13.76 4.00 -15.93
N ALA A 43 13.77 4.89 -16.94
CA ALA A 43 13.65 6.33 -16.73
C ALA A 43 12.29 6.74 -16.14
N VAL A 44 11.21 6.02 -16.50
CA VAL A 44 9.87 6.23 -15.93
C VAL A 44 9.77 5.61 -14.54
N TRP A 45 10.29 4.39 -14.37
CA TRP A 45 10.23 3.64 -13.11
C TRP A 45 11.04 4.28 -11.97
N LEU A 46 12.21 4.84 -12.29
CA LEU A 46 13.07 5.56 -11.36
C LEU A 46 12.64 7.01 -11.13
N SER A 47 11.68 7.51 -11.92
CA SER A 47 11.19 8.88 -11.79
C SER A 47 10.56 9.10 -10.42
N PRO A 48 10.91 10.19 -9.70
CA PRO A 48 10.28 10.54 -8.43
C PRO A 48 8.76 10.64 -8.51
N TRP A 49 8.24 11.04 -9.68
CA TRP A 49 6.81 11.13 -9.95
C TRP A 49 6.12 9.76 -9.92
N PHE A 50 6.76 8.73 -10.48
CA PHE A 50 6.20 7.38 -10.49
C PHE A 50 6.25 6.76 -9.10
N ARG A 51 7.36 6.93 -8.38
CA ARG A 51 7.47 6.52 -6.96
C ARG A 51 6.41 7.20 -6.10
N GLY A 52 6.17 8.50 -6.32
CA GLY A 52 5.11 9.27 -5.67
C GLY A 52 3.70 8.80 -6.02
N ALA A 53 3.45 8.39 -7.27
CA ALA A 53 2.16 7.82 -7.66
C ALA A 53 1.90 6.47 -6.97
N VAL A 54 2.91 5.59 -6.93
CA VAL A 54 2.83 4.29 -6.25
C VAL A 54 2.61 4.46 -4.74
N SER A 55 3.36 5.37 -4.10
CA SER A 55 3.17 5.68 -2.68
C SER A 55 1.84 6.38 -2.39
N GLY A 56 1.34 7.20 -3.32
CA GLY A 56 0.01 7.79 -3.24
C GLY A 56 -1.10 6.72 -3.23
N ILE A 57 -1.00 5.71 -4.08
CA ILE A 57 -1.91 4.55 -4.08
C ILE A 57 -1.79 3.76 -2.76
N GLY A 58 -0.58 3.56 -2.26
CA GLY A 58 -0.36 2.94 -0.95
C GLY A 58 -1.00 3.74 0.19
N THR A 59 -0.91 5.07 0.14
CA THR A 59 -1.51 5.97 1.12
C THR A 59 -3.04 5.88 1.10
N LEU A 60 -3.67 5.79 -0.07
CA LEU A 60 -5.11 5.58 -0.18
C LEU A 60 -5.53 4.25 0.48
N ASN A 61 -4.78 3.17 0.27
CA ASN A 61 -5.03 1.89 0.93
C ASN A 61 -4.92 2.00 2.46
N LEU A 62 -3.90 2.73 2.97
CA LEU A 62 -3.76 2.98 4.41
C LEU A 62 -4.94 3.77 4.98
N ILE A 63 -5.41 4.80 4.27
CA ILE A 63 -6.57 5.59 4.70
C ILE A 63 -7.83 4.71 4.78
N VAL A 64 -8.09 3.89 3.76
CA VAL A 64 -9.23 2.97 3.76
C VAL A 64 -9.14 2.00 4.95
N ALA A 65 -7.98 1.36 5.14
CA ALA A 65 -7.76 0.44 6.25
C ALA A 65 -7.97 1.12 7.62
N LEU A 66 -7.49 2.35 7.80
CA LEU A 66 -7.69 3.13 9.02
C LEU A 66 -9.17 3.47 9.25
N VAL A 67 -9.88 3.92 8.22
CA VAL A 67 -11.32 4.23 8.31
C VAL A 67 -12.11 2.99 8.71
N GLU A 68 -11.78 1.85 8.15
CA GLU A 68 -12.45 0.58 8.41
C GLU A 68 -12.16 0.08 9.84
N LEU A 69 -10.90 0.22 10.29
CA LEU A 69 -10.51 -0.03 11.68
C LEU A 69 -11.25 0.90 12.66
N PHE A 70 -11.34 2.20 12.37
CA PHE A 70 -12.07 3.16 13.20
C PHE A 70 -13.56 2.83 13.28
N ARG A 71 -14.18 2.37 12.19
CA ARG A 71 -15.57 1.91 12.20
C ARG A 71 -15.76 0.69 13.10
N TYR A 72 -14.84 -0.28 13.02
CA TYR A 72 -14.85 -1.45 13.90
C TYR A 72 -14.64 -1.09 15.38
N LEU A 73 -13.67 -0.23 15.69
CA LEU A 73 -13.41 0.23 17.07
C LEU A 73 -14.58 1.02 17.63
N ARG A 74 -15.18 1.91 16.83
CA ARG A 74 -16.36 2.68 17.24
C ARG A 74 -17.55 1.78 17.54
N TYR A 75 -17.78 0.76 16.72
CA TYR A 75 -18.84 -0.22 16.95
C TYR A 75 -18.63 -0.94 18.29
N TRP A 76 -17.41 -1.37 18.59
CA TRP A 76 -17.09 -2.10 19.82
C TRP A 76 -17.11 -1.23 21.09
N LEU A 77 -16.75 0.05 21.02
CA LEU A 77 -16.66 0.94 22.19
C LEU A 77 -18.01 1.52 22.64
N PHE A 78 -19.01 1.55 21.75
CA PHE A 78 -20.33 2.15 22.00
C PHE A 78 -21.47 1.12 22.11
N GLU A 79 -21.15 -0.18 22.18
CA GLU A 79 -22.04 -1.26 22.63
C GLU A 79 -21.73 -1.66 24.07
#